data_AF-A0A1Z5L1B5-F1
#
_entry.id   AF-A0A1Z5L1B5-F1
#
_cell.length_a   1.000
_cell.length_b   1.000
_cell.length_c   1.000
_cell.angle_alpha   90.00
_cell.angle_beta   90.00
_cell.angle_gamma   90.00
#
_symmetry.space_group_name_H-M   'P 1'
#
loop_
_entity.id
_entity.type
_entity.pdbx_description
1 polymer ?
#
loop_
_entity_poly.entity_id
_entity_poly.type
_entity_poly.pdbx_seq_one_letter_code
_entity_poly.pdbx_strand_id
1 'polypeptide(L)'
;MQCIGTSKSRGMFKLWRERFETLQCPPCSASVPANPGVCSNCGENVFQCHKCRAINYDEKDPFLCNSCGFCKYAKFDYTLTAKPCCAVDPIEGEEDRKKAVAAINTLLEKADKVYKQLVANKPALELLLLKVQEQGLVDKALEEEAAATGGTAATAGTSAAASSTVNRSIQQLAQKYCTDCKSSFDELSKIVQKVLASRKELVEYERKQRDARKQHQSQGGAQGIKSEPGPSGLGMALTSKQSSGKCYGCASAAVEHCITLLRALATSAPYRRLLCAEGLIGELVEHNLRQGWAQVGHLLCLLTRDNPAATDDLHSLLMDRISLALLRCTSGAGASFLQQEITGTLPGGLQTVGGSPDLPAAVRHEVALMALSLQKEDSCWEQRLRYVMKLFLLGINSQSPVVMECITLPCLKILQSVIKPLPV
;
A
#
# COMPACT_ATOMS: atom_id res chain seq x y z
N MET A 1 -4.80 11.38 13.25
CA MET A 1 -5.32 9.99 13.12
C MET A 1 -6.12 9.89 11.85
N GLN A 2 -5.67 9.14 10.85
CA GLN A 2 -6.49 8.87 9.66
C GLN A 2 -7.25 7.57 9.93
N CYS A 3 -8.42 7.70 10.54
CA CYS A 3 -9.30 6.57 10.83
C CYS A 3 -9.96 6.11 9.53
N ILE A 4 -9.45 5.04 8.93
CA ILE A 4 -10.22 4.27 7.94
C ILE A 4 -11.10 3.33 8.76
N GLY A 5 -12.22 3.86 9.26
CA GLY A 5 -13.21 3.08 10.00
C GLY A 5 -14.23 2.50 9.04
N THR A 6 -14.17 1.20 8.76
CA THR A 6 -15.33 0.48 8.23
C THR A 6 -16.27 0.17 9.38
N SER A 7 -17.23 1.07 9.62
CA SER A 7 -18.36 0.81 10.51
C SER A 7 -19.27 -0.23 9.84
N LYS A 8 -19.43 -1.41 10.45
CA LYS A 8 -20.43 -2.40 10.05
C LYS A 8 -21.54 -2.39 11.08
N SER A 9 -22.49 -1.46 10.93
CA SER A 9 -23.71 -1.46 11.73
C SER A 9 -24.70 -2.50 11.17
N ARG A 10 -25.00 -3.55 11.93
CA ARG A 10 -26.19 -4.38 11.70
C ARG A 10 -27.31 -3.81 12.56
N GLY A 11 -28.12 -2.91 12.00
CA GLY A 11 -29.32 -2.37 12.64
C GLY A 11 -30.56 -2.89 11.93
N MET A 12 -31.33 -3.76 12.58
CA MET A 12 -32.69 -4.12 12.15
C MET A 12 -33.64 -3.06 12.68
N PHE A 13 -33.98 -2.06 11.85
CA PHE A 13 -34.93 -1.00 12.20
C PHE A 13 -36.36 -1.55 12.12
N LYS A 14 -36.95 -1.91 13.26
CA LYS A 14 -38.42 -2.00 13.39
C LYS A 14 -38.93 -0.62 13.83
N LEU A 15 -39.76 0.01 13.00
CA LEU A 15 -40.56 1.18 13.36
C LEU A 15 -41.55 0.77 14.45
N TRP A 16 -41.25 1.11 15.71
CA TRP A 16 -42.21 1.08 16.81
C TRP A 16 -42.55 2.52 17.17
N ARG A 17 -43.74 2.96 16.78
CA ARG A 17 -44.35 4.19 17.29
C ARG A 17 -45.60 3.79 18.05
N GLU A 18 -45.44 3.39 19.31
CA GLU A 18 -46.53 3.41 20.28
C GLU A 18 -46.38 4.67 21.13
N ARG A 19 -47.39 5.54 21.10
CA ARG A 19 -47.46 6.69 22.02
C ARG A 19 -47.85 6.16 23.39
N PHE A 20 -46.91 6.13 24.32
CA PHE A 20 -47.20 5.75 25.70
C PHE A 20 -47.92 6.89 26.43
N GLU A 21 -49.17 6.66 26.83
CA GLU A 21 -49.94 7.58 27.69
C GLU A 21 -49.34 7.66 29.11
N THR A 22 -48.57 6.65 29.52
CA THR A 22 -47.86 6.57 30.80
C THR A 22 -46.37 6.23 30.60
N LEU A 23 -45.49 6.95 31.30
CA LEU A 23 -44.03 6.83 31.23
C LEU A 23 -43.49 6.32 32.56
N GLN A 24 -42.36 5.61 32.52
CA GLN A 24 -41.68 5.14 33.72
C GLN A 24 -40.66 6.19 34.19
N CYS A 25 -40.73 6.54 35.47
CA CYS A 25 -39.81 7.49 36.08
C CYS A 25 -38.40 6.90 36.15
N PRO A 26 -37.37 7.49 35.52
CA PRO A 26 -36.02 6.90 35.47
C PRO A 26 -35.37 6.63 36.84
N PRO A 27 -35.55 7.48 37.87
CA PRO A 27 -35.00 7.24 39.21
C PRO A 27 -35.72 6.18 40.03
N CYS A 28 -37.06 6.15 40.01
CA CYS A 28 -37.84 5.32 40.95
C CYS A 28 -38.75 4.29 40.26
N SER A 29 -38.74 4.22 38.93
CA SER A 29 -39.55 3.31 38.11
C SER A 29 -41.06 3.37 38.42
N ALA A 30 -41.54 4.50 38.93
CA ALA A 30 -42.97 4.72 39.12
C ALA A 30 -43.61 5.08 37.78
N SER A 31 -44.83 4.60 37.54
CA SER A 31 -45.63 5.00 36.38
C SER A 31 -46.14 6.43 36.55
N VAL A 32 -45.92 7.28 35.55
CA VAL A 32 -46.23 8.71 35.56
C VAL A 32 -46.94 9.07 34.26
N PRO A 33 -48.05 9.82 34.28
CA PRO A 33 -48.69 10.29 33.07
C PRO A 33 -47.75 11.22 32.27
N ALA A 34 -47.77 11.10 30.93
CA ALA A 34 -46.89 11.85 30.05
C ALA A 34 -47.10 13.38 30.09
N ASN A 35 -48.22 13.84 30.66
CA ASN A 35 -48.51 15.25 30.91
C ASN A 35 -49.03 15.40 32.35
N PRO A 36 -48.40 16.20 33.23
CA PRO A 36 -47.31 17.15 32.99
C PRO A 36 -45.89 16.53 32.90
N GLY A 37 -45.72 15.22 33.11
CA GLY A 37 -44.41 14.55 33.01
C GLY A 37 -43.50 14.73 34.24
N VAL A 38 -44.09 15.03 35.40
CA VAL A 38 -43.38 15.13 36.69
C VAL A 38 -43.84 13.99 37.59
N CYS A 39 -42.89 13.25 38.17
CA CYS A 39 -43.19 12.11 39.00
C CYS A 39 -43.69 12.53 40.39
N SER A 40 -44.89 12.08 40.79
CA SER A 40 -45.45 12.37 42.11
C SER A 40 -44.69 11.72 43.28
N ASN A 41 -43.87 10.69 43.01
CA ASN A 41 -43.16 9.94 44.05
C ASN A 41 -41.78 10.56 44.40
N CYS A 42 -41.06 11.09 43.41
CA CYS A 42 -39.70 11.63 43.62
C CYS A 42 -39.49 13.06 43.10
N GLY A 43 -40.51 13.67 42.49
CA GLY A 43 -40.46 15.05 41.97
C GLY A 43 -39.64 15.22 40.68
N GLU A 44 -39.04 14.14 40.16
CA GLU A 44 -38.15 14.20 38.99
C GLU A 44 -38.93 14.20 37.67
N ASN A 45 -38.32 14.77 36.62
CA ASN A 45 -38.90 14.85 35.29
C ASN A 45 -38.72 13.52 34.55
N VAL A 46 -39.80 12.93 34.04
CA VAL A 46 -39.74 11.60 33.40
C VAL A 46 -39.09 11.59 32.02
N PHE A 47 -38.90 12.77 31.41
CA PHE A 47 -38.19 12.94 30.13
C PHE A 47 -36.67 13.03 30.30
N GLN A 48 -36.15 12.92 31.53
CA GLN A 48 -34.71 12.95 31.76
C GLN A 48 -34.03 11.67 31.26
N CYS A 49 -32.83 11.82 30.69
CA CYS A 49 -32.02 10.69 30.30
C CYS A 49 -31.68 9.82 31.53
N HIS A 50 -31.89 8.50 31.43
CA HIS A 50 -31.57 7.56 32.51
C HIS A 50 -30.08 7.58 32.90
N LYS A 51 -29.20 7.94 31.96
CA LYS A 51 -27.74 7.90 32.16
C LYS A 51 -27.16 9.25 32.61
N CYS A 52 -27.57 10.36 31.98
CA CYS A 52 -26.96 11.68 32.23
C CYS A 52 -27.94 12.70 32.82
N ARG A 53 -29.20 12.34 33.04
CA ARG A 53 -30.28 13.22 33.56
C ARG A 53 -30.57 14.48 32.72
N ALA A 54 -29.97 14.64 31.55
CA ALA A 54 -30.31 15.72 30.63
C ALA A 54 -31.75 15.57 30.12
N ILE A 55 -32.49 16.68 30.09
CA ILE A 55 -33.88 16.76 29.61
C ILE A 55 -33.85 17.41 28.23
N ASN A 56 -34.44 16.75 27.23
CA ASN A 56 -34.64 17.33 25.90
C ASN A 56 -36.02 18.03 25.88
N TYR A 57 -36.03 19.34 25.68
CA TYR A 57 -37.26 20.14 25.63
C TYR A 57 -37.90 20.17 24.23
N ASP A 58 -37.14 19.87 23.19
CA ASP A 58 -37.58 19.92 21.79
C ASP A 58 -38.25 18.61 21.36
N GLU A 59 -37.68 17.48 21.77
CA GLU A 59 -38.21 16.14 21.50
C GLU A 59 -38.31 15.34 22.81
N LYS A 60 -39.54 15.08 23.25
CA LYS A 60 -39.85 14.40 24.52
C LYS A 60 -39.56 12.89 24.51
N ASP A 61 -39.43 12.27 23.34
CA ASP A 61 -39.07 10.86 23.19
C ASP A 61 -37.96 10.64 22.15
N PRO A 62 -36.74 11.14 22.42
CA PRO A 62 -35.65 11.04 21.47
C PRO A 62 -35.09 9.61 21.46
N PHE A 63 -34.84 9.06 20.28
CA PHE A 63 -34.25 7.73 20.14
C PHE A 63 -32.84 7.66 20.78
N LEU A 64 -32.07 8.74 20.69
CA LEU A 64 -30.74 8.90 21.31
C LEU A 64 -30.72 10.18 22.15
N CYS A 65 -30.18 10.09 23.36
CA CYS A 65 -29.90 11.28 24.16
C CYS A 65 -28.83 12.14 23.48
N ASN A 66 -29.16 13.40 23.17
CA ASN A 66 -28.24 14.35 22.54
C ASN A 66 -26.95 14.58 23.35
N SER A 67 -27.04 14.49 24.68
CA SER A 67 -25.88 14.79 25.56
C SER A 67 -24.91 13.62 25.71
N CYS A 68 -25.39 12.38 25.76
CA CYS A 68 -24.53 11.22 26.08
C CYS A 68 -24.67 10.02 25.13
N GLY A 69 -25.52 10.12 24.10
CA GLY A 69 -25.76 9.05 23.14
C GLY A 69 -26.45 7.81 23.71
N PHE A 70 -26.99 7.88 24.94
CA PHE A 70 -27.74 6.77 25.52
C PHE A 70 -29.07 6.58 24.77
N CYS A 71 -29.38 5.33 24.40
CA CYS A 71 -30.65 4.94 23.79
C CYS A 71 -31.40 4.02 24.77
N LYS A 72 -32.66 4.35 25.04
CA LYS A 72 -33.59 3.52 25.83
C LYS A 72 -33.95 2.21 25.10
N TYR A 73 -33.97 2.24 23.78
CA TYR A 73 -34.55 1.21 22.93
C TYR A 73 -33.53 0.20 22.40
N ALA A 74 -32.24 0.56 22.38
CA ALA A 74 -31.19 -0.25 21.78
C ALA A 74 -29.86 -0.06 22.52
N LYS A 75 -29.06 -1.13 22.59
CA LYS A 75 -27.66 -1.09 23.00
C LYS A 75 -26.79 -1.11 21.75
N PHE A 76 -25.85 -0.18 21.66
CA PHE A 76 -24.85 -0.16 20.58
C PHE A 76 -23.53 -0.70 21.11
N ASP A 77 -23.01 -1.74 20.46
CA ASP A 77 -21.65 -2.24 20.68
C ASP A 77 -20.82 -1.94 19.42
N TYR A 78 -19.70 -1.23 19.59
CA TYR A 78 -18.81 -0.84 18.48
C TYR A 78 -17.44 -1.52 18.65
N THR A 79 -16.91 -2.09 17.57
CA THR A 79 -15.53 -2.59 17.51
C THR A 79 -14.77 -1.81 16.45
N LEU A 80 -13.72 -1.11 16.86
CA LEU A 80 -12.85 -0.36 15.96
C LEU A 80 -11.50 -1.08 15.83
N THR A 81 -11.13 -1.42 14.60
CA THR A 81 -9.78 -1.85 14.27
C THR A 81 -9.02 -0.66 13.70
N ALA A 82 -8.01 -0.17 14.43
CA ALA A 82 -7.20 0.96 13.99
C ALA A 82 -5.74 0.53 13.83
N LYS A 83 -5.08 1.06 12.80
CA LYS A 83 -3.63 0.94 12.63
C LYS A 83 -2.95 2.10 13.39
N PRO A 84 -1.91 1.84 14.21
CA PRO A 84 -1.12 2.91 14.81
C PRO A 84 -0.58 3.84 13.71
N CYS A 85 -0.73 5.14 13.90
CA CYS A 85 -0.21 6.16 13.00
C CYS A 85 0.65 7.13 13.79
N CYS A 86 1.78 7.56 13.22
CA CYS A 86 2.62 8.59 13.81
C CYS A 86 1.95 9.95 13.64
N ALA A 87 1.54 10.55 14.75
CA ALA A 87 1.18 11.95 14.81
C ALA A 87 2.45 12.77 15.09
N VAL A 88 2.65 13.84 14.33
CA VAL A 88 3.70 14.84 14.54
C VAL A 88 2.99 16.18 14.64
N ASP A 89 3.42 17.01 15.58
CA ASP A 89 2.82 18.32 15.80
C ASP A 89 3.10 19.26 14.62
N PRO A 90 2.13 20.11 14.22
CA PRO A 90 2.35 21.09 13.16
C PRO A 90 3.50 22.04 13.51
N ILE A 91 4.32 22.37 12.51
CA ILE A 91 5.41 23.34 12.66
C ILE A 91 4.83 24.74 12.41
N GLU A 92 4.81 25.59 13.43
CA GLU A 92 4.25 26.94 13.35
C GLU A 92 5.32 28.03 13.28
N GLY A 93 6.52 27.77 13.84
CA GLY A 93 7.60 28.74 13.93
C GLY A 93 8.97 28.23 13.46
N GLU A 94 9.91 29.17 13.35
CA GLU A 94 11.30 28.88 12.96
C GLU A 94 12.05 28.06 14.02
N GLU A 95 11.71 28.24 15.31
CA GLU A 95 12.26 27.44 16.39
C GLU A 95 11.76 25.99 16.34
N ASP A 96 10.49 25.78 16.03
CA ASP A 96 9.93 24.43 15.84
C ASP A 96 10.52 23.76 14.60
N ARG A 97 10.78 24.55 13.54
CA ARG A 97 11.49 24.08 12.35
C ARG A 97 12.88 23.53 12.71
N LYS A 98 13.67 24.30 13.45
CA LYS A 98 15.02 23.87 13.89
C LYS A 98 14.94 22.61 14.77
N LYS A 99 14.00 22.57 15.71
CA LYS A 99 13.77 21.39 16.56
C LYS A 99 13.37 20.16 15.74
N ALA A 100 12.49 20.33 14.75
CA ALA A 100 12.07 19.25 13.86
C ALA A 100 13.24 18.71 13.04
N VAL A 101 14.08 19.59 12.49
CA VAL A 101 15.30 19.18 11.75
C VAL A 101 16.28 18.43 12.65
N ALA A 102 16.56 18.96 13.85
CA ALA A 102 17.42 18.29 14.81
C ALA A 102 16.86 16.91 15.22
N ALA A 103 15.55 16.83 15.48
CA ALA A 103 14.87 15.58 15.81
C ALA A 103 14.93 14.57 14.66
N ILE A 104 14.78 15.01 13.40
CA ILE A 104 14.92 14.14 12.21
C ILE A 104 16.33 13.56 12.16
N ASN A 105 17.38 14.36 12.37
CA ASN A 105 18.76 13.88 12.33
C ASN A 105 19.03 12.85 13.44
N THR A 106 18.60 13.13 14.67
CA THR A 106 18.70 12.16 15.79
C THR A 106 17.95 10.86 15.50
N LEU A 107 16.75 10.95 14.90
CA LEU A 107 15.98 9.77 14.50
C LEU A 107 16.68 8.97 13.40
N LEU A 108 17.32 9.62 12.43
CA LEU A 108 18.08 8.94 11.38
C LEU A 108 19.32 8.23 11.92
N GLU A 109 20.06 8.86 12.83
CA GLU A 109 21.19 8.21 13.51
C GLU A 109 20.74 7.00 14.33
N LYS A 110 19.59 7.12 15.00
CA LYS A 110 18.99 5.99 15.72
C LYS A 110 18.53 4.89 14.77
N ALA A 111 17.93 5.24 13.62
CA ALA A 111 17.52 4.28 12.60
C ALA A 111 18.72 3.47 12.08
N ASP A 112 19.84 4.11 11.80
CA ASP A 112 21.06 3.44 11.34
C ASP A 112 21.60 2.46 12.40
N LYS A 113 21.61 2.85 13.68
CA LYS A 113 22.02 1.96 14.79
C LYS A 113 21.11 0.73 14.89
N VAL A 114 19.79 0.91 14.88
CA VAL A 114 18.82 -0.19 14.98
C VAL A 114 18.88 -1.09 13.73
N TYR A 115 19.06 -0.50 12.55
CA TYR A 115 19.23 -1.26 11.30
C TYR A 115 20.49 -2.13 11.34
N LYS A 116 21.63 -1.58 11.77
CA LYS A 116 22.88 -2.35 11.95
C LYS A 116 22.71 -3.49 12.94
N GLN A 117 21.99 -3.26 14.04
CA GLN A 117 21.66 -4.31 15.00
C GLN A 117 20.78 -5.42 14.38
N LEU A 118 19.80 -5.04 13.57
CA LEU A 118 18.95 -6.00 12.85
C LEU A 118 19.76 -6.85 11.86
N VAL A 119 20.67 -6.22 11.11
CA VAL A 119 21.58 -6.91 10.19
C VAL A 119 22.54 -7.83 10.94
N ALA A 120 23.06 -7.43 12.10
CA ALA A 120 23.93 -8.25 12.93
C ALA A 120 23.22 -9.50 13.49
N ASN A 121 21.91 -9.43 13.73
CA ASN A 121 21.13 -10.58 14.19
C ASN A 121 20.85 -11.63 13.10
N LYS A 122 20.89 -11.23 11.81
CA LYS A 122 20.61 -12.11 10.67
C LYS A 122 21.44 -13.40 10.63
N PRO A 123 22.79 -13.38 10.70
CA PRO A 123 23.59 -14.61 10.65
C PRO A 123 23.31 -15.57 11.82
N ALA A 124 22.98 -15.04 13.00
CA ALA A 124 22.62 -15.87 14.15
C ALA A 124 21.28 -16.61 13.93
N LEU A 125 20.31 -15.96 13.27
CA LEU A 125 19.04 -16.60 12.91
C LEU A 125 19.23 -17.66 11.82
N GLU A 126 20.05 -17.38 10.79
CA GLU A 126 20.36 -18.32 9.72
C GLU A 126 21.03 -19.59 10.29
N LEU A 127 21.97 -19.43 11.23
CA LEU A 127 22.59 -20.57 11.91
C LEU A 127 21.60 -21.38 12.76
N LEU A 128 20.68 -20.72 13.46
CA LEU A 128 19.65 -21.40 14.25
C LEU A 128 18.65 -22.14 13.35
N LEU A 129 18.31 -21.57 12.18
CA LEU A 129 17.47 -22.24 11.18
C LEU A 129 18.14 -23.50 10.62
N LEU A 130 19.44 -23.44 10.32
CA LEU A 130 20.21 -24.62 9.90
C LEU A 130 20.19 -25.71 10.97
N LYS A 131 20.40 -25.36 12.25
CA LYS A 131 20.34 -26.33 13.36
C LYS A 131 18.96 -26.97 13.54
N VAL A 132 17.88 -26.20 13.35
CA VAL A 132 16.52 -26.73 13.36
C VAL A 132 16.31 -27.71 12.20
N GLN A 133 16.85 -27.40 11.03
CA GLN A 133 16.76 -28.26 9.85
C GLN A 133 17.57 -29.56 10.04
N GLU A 134 18.79 -29.49 10.58
CA GLU A 134 19.62 -30.66 10.90
C GLU A 134 18.94 -31.57 11.93
N GLN A 135 18.37 -31.01 12.99
CA GLN A 135 17.67 -31.81 14.02
C GLN A 135 16.40 -32.46 13.47
N GLY A 136 15.65 -31.77 12.60
CA GLY A 136 14.50 -32.38 11.92
C GLY A 136 14.86 -33.52 10.96
N LEU A 137 16.10 -33.57 10.46
CA LEU A 137 16.61 -34.70 9.66
C LEU A 137 17.05 -35.87 10.54
N VAL A 138 17.67 -35.59 11.69
CA VAL A 138 18.08 -36.62 12.66
C VAL A 138 16.87 -37.29 13.32
N ASP A 139 15.84 -36.51 13.70
CA ASP A 139 14.59 -37.06 14.25
C ASP A 139 13.89 -37.98 13.23
N LYS A 140 13.89 -37.59 11.94
CA LYS A 140 13.36 -38.43 10.85
C LYS A 140 14.16 -39.70 10.61
N ALA A 141 15.50 -39.63 10.67
CA ALA A 141 16.37 -40.79 10.50
C ALA A 141 16.24 -41.79 11.66
N LEU A 142 16.06 -41.31 12.89
CA LEU A 142 15.82 -42.15 14.06
C LEU A 142 14.43 -42.81 14.05
N GLU A 143 13.40 -42.11 13.56
CA GLU A 143 12.07 -42.70 13.33
C GLU A 143 12.09 -43.78 12.24
N GLU A 144 12.90 -43.60 11.19
CA GLU A 144 13.06 -44.58 10.10
C GLU A 144 13.84 -45.82 10.53
N GLU A 145 14.89 -45.70 11.37
CA GLU A 145 15.58 -46.85 11.98
C GLU A 145 14.73 -47.59 13.01
N ALA A 146 13.94 -46.88 13.82
CA ALA A 146 13.01 -47.48 14.79
C ALA A 146 11.84 -48.20 14.08
N ALA A 147 11.41 -47.72 12.92
CA ALA A 147 10.44 -48.41 12.07
C ALA A 147 11.03 -49.64 11.37
N ALA A 148 12.33 -49.64 11.06
CA ALA A 148 13.03 -50.76 10.44
C ALA A 148 13.35 -51.92 11.40
N THR A 149 13.39 -51.69 12.72
CA THR A 149 13.68 -52.71 13.76
C THR A 149 12.45 -53.32 14.45
N GLY A 150 11.25 -53.19 13.85
CA GLY A 150 10.01 -53.75 14.38
C GLY A 150 9.96 -55.28 14.50
N GLY A 151 10.45 -55.81 15.63
CA GLY A 151 10.29 -57.21 16.05
C GLY A 151 10.29 -57.35 17.59
N THR A 152 9.08 -57.39 18.18
CA THR A 152 8.69 -57.98 19.48
C THR A 152 9.66 -57.97 20.67
N ALA A 153 9.32 -57.21 21.72
CA ALA A 153 9.09 -57.70 23.09
C ALA A 153 8.74 -56.56 24.05
N ALA A 154 7.74 -56.78 24.90
CA ALA A 154 7.37 -55.90 26.00
C ALA A 154 8.11 -56.27 27.28
N THR A 155 8.76 -55.31 27.95
CA THR A 155 8.79 -55.17 29.42
C THR A 155 9.37 -53.83 29.88
N ALA A 156 8.65 -53.23 30.83
CA ALA A 156 8.91 -52.09 31.72
C ALA A 156 10.32 -51.47 31.83
N GLY A 157 10.35 -50.12 31.86
CA GLY A 157 11.39 -49.36 32.57
C GLY A 157 11.71 -47.99 31.97
N THR A 158 11.04 -46.93 32.47
CA THR A 158 11.57 -45.55 32.58
C THR A 158 12.25 -44.91 31.37
N SER A 159 11.47 -44.23 30.51
CA SER A 159 11.80 -42.90 29.93
C SER A 159 10.75 -42.40 28.92
N ALA A 160 9.45 -42.48 29.24
CA ALA A 160 8.37 -41.90 28.44
C ALA A 160 8.02 -40.47 28.89
N ALA A 161 9.04 -39.62 29.10
CA ALA A 161 8.87 -38.23 29.55
C ALA A 161 9.59 -37.22 28.63
N ALA A 162 9.69 -37.49 27.33
CA ALA A 162 10.32 -36.57 26.38
C ALA A 162 9.51 -36.45 25.08
N SER A 163 8.30 -35.90 25.14
CA SER A 163 7.60 -35.43 23.92
C SER A 163 6.67 -34.22 24.13
N SER A 164 6.87 -33.46 25.22
CA SER A 164 6.21 -32.16 25.42
C SER A 164 7.19 -30.97 25.47
N THR A 165 8.49 -31.22 25.33
CA THR A 165 9.52 -30.18 25.34
C THR A 165 9.80 -29.73 23.91
N VAL A 166 9.37 -28.52 23.57
CA VAL A 166 9.71 -27.85 22.31
C VAL A 166 11.23 -27.95 22.08
N ASN A 167 11.65 -28.40 20.89
CA ASN A 167 13.06 -28.55 20.53
C ASN A 167 13.84 -27.27 20.92
N ARG A 168 14.97 -27.43 21.62
CA ARG A 168 15.71 -26.31 22.22
C ARG A 168 16.21 -25.31 21.17
N SER A 169 16.53 -25.74 19.96
CA SER A 169 16.90 -24.86 18.84
C SER A 169 15.71 -24.05 18.34
N ILE A 170 14.52 -24.66 18.28
CA ILE A 170 13.27 -23.97 17.95
C ILE A 170 12.94 -22.93 19.02
N GLN A 171 13.13 -23.28 20.30
CA GLN A 171 12.91 -22.35 21.42
C GLN A 171 13.89 -21.16 21.38
N GLN A 172 15.17 -21.42 21.10
CA GLN A 172 16.20 -20.38 20.94
C GLN A 172 15.93 -19.49 19.72
N LEU A 173 15.49 -20.06 18.59
CA LEU A 173 15.10 -19.32 17.39
C LEU A 173 13.89 -18.44 17.66
N ALA A 174 12.84 -18.99 18.28
CA ALA A 174 11.64 -18.26 18.63
C ALA A 174 11.94 -17.10 19.58
N GLN A 175 12.79 -17.32 20.59
CA GLN A 175 13.24 -16.26 21.50
C GLN A 175 13.99 -15.17 20.71
N LYS A 176 15.05 -15.54 19.98
CA LYS A 176 15.87 -14.57 19.22
C LYS A 176 15.07 -13.77 18.19
N TYR A 177 14.11 -14.38 17.53
CA TYR A 177 13.24 -13.68 16.58
C TYR A 177 12.23 -12.77 17.27
N CYS A 178 11.47 -13.30 18.23
CA CYS A 178 10.35 -12.57 18.85
C CYS A 178 10.80 -11.49 19.83
N THR A 179 11.94 -11.64 20.50
CA THR A 179 12.44 -10.62 21.44
C THR A 179 13.34 -9.62 20.75
N ASP A 180 14.36 -10.08 20.05
CA ASP A 180 15.44 -9.19 19.61
C ASP A 180 15.13 -8.60 18.23
N CYS A 181 14.79 -9.45 17.26
CA CYS A 181 14.60 -9.03 15.87
C CYS A 181 13.29 -8.30 15.65
N LYS A 182 12.19 -8.83 16.19
CA LYS A 182 10.87 -8.21 16.08
C LYS A 182 10.82 -6.86 16.79
N SER A 183 11.39 -6.75 17.99
CA SER A 183 11.48 -5.47 18.72
C SER A 183 12.29 -4.44 17.93
N SER A 184 13.47 -4.82 17.42
CA SER A 184 14.31 -3.94 16.60
C SER A 184 13.61 -3.50 15.31
N PHE A 185 12.87 -4.41 14.66
CA PHE A 185 12.09 -4.11 13.46
C PHE A 185 10.92 -3.17 13.75
N ASP A 186 10.18 -3.41 14.84
CA ASP A 186 9.06 -2.57 15.27
C ASP A 186 9.55 -1.16 15.65
N GLU A 187 10.71 -1.07 16.31
CA GLU A 187 11.37 0.20 16.63
C GLU A 187 11.82 0.94 15.36
N LEU A 188 12.50 0.25 14.44
CA LEU A 188 12.92 0.83 13.16
C LEU A 188 11.71 1.34 12.36
N SER A 189 10.64 0.55 12.30
CA SER A 189 9.39 0.91 11.63
C SER A 189 8.78 2.18 12.22
N LYS A 190 8.74 2.30 13.55
CA LYS A 190 8.26 3.52 14.23
C LYS A 190 9.14 4.73 13.93
N ILE A 191 10.46 4.55 13.93
CA ILE A 191 11.41 5.63 13.62
C ILE A 191 11.20 6.12 12.18
N VAL A 192 11.13 5.21 11.20
CA VAL A 192 10.91 5.55 9.79
C VAL A 192 9.59 6.30 9.60
N GLN A 193 8.49 5.81 10.21
CA GLN A 193 7.20 6.49 10.13
C GLN A 193 7.25 7.90 10.71
N LYS A 194 7.92 8.08 11.87
CA LYS A 194 8.08 9.41 12.49
C LYS A 194 8.93 10.35 11.65
N VAL A 195 10.00 9.86 11.02
CA VAL A 195 10.84 10.65 10.09
C VAL A 195 10.03 11.09 8.87
N LEU A 196 9.27 10.20 8.25
CA LEU A 196 8.44 10.53 7.09
C LEU A 196 7.38 11.58 7.44
N ALA A 197 6.69 11.41 8.57
CA ALA A 197 5.70 12.38 9.05
C ALA A 197 6.33 13.74 9.36
N SER A 198 7.48 13.77 10.04
CA SER A 198 8.19 15.01 10.39
C SER A 198 8.70 15.75 9.15
N ARG A 199 9.23 15.02 8.15
CA ARG A 199 9.64 15.60 6.87
C ARG A 199 8.47 16.19 6.11
N LYS A 200 7.30 15.53 6.14
CA LYS A 200 6.09 16.05 5.50
C LYS A 200 5.68 17.40 6.09
N GLU A 201 5.65 17.53 7.41
CA GLU A 201 5.33 18.81 8.05
C GLU A 201 6.39 19.88 7.81
N LEU A 202 7.67 19.50 7.79
CA LEU A 202 8.76 20.43 7.46
C LEU A 202 8.59 21.03 6.07
N VAL A 203 8.28 20.19 5.08
CA VAL A 203 8.01 20.64 3.69
C VAL A 203 6.76 21.52 3.63
N GLU A 204 5.73 21.19 4.41
CA GLU A 204 4.51 21.98 4.46
C GLU A 204 4.74 23.37 5.08
N TYR A 205 5.54 23.46 6.14
CA TYR A 205 5.97 24.72 6.74
C TYR A 205 6.80 25.57 5.77
N GLU A 206 7.80 24.99 5.11
CA GLU A 206 8.64 25.70 4.13
C GLU A 206 7.81 26.23 2.95
N ARG A 207 6.81 25.46 2.50
CA ARG A 207 5.84 25.93 1.50
C ARG A 207 5.04 27.13 1.99
N LYS A 208 4.49 27.06 3.21
CA LYS A 208 3.75 28.19 3.82
C LYS A 208 4.63 29.44 3.93
N GLN A 209 5.91 29.29 4.32
CA GLN A 209 6.87 30.40 4.38
C GLN A 209 7.14 30.99 2.98
N ARG A 210 7.31 30.15 1.96
CA ARG A 210 7.55 30.60 0.58
C ARG A 210 6.34 31.34 0.00
N ASP A 211 5.14 30.86 0.26
CA ASP A 211 3.90 31.50 -0.20
C ASP A 211 3.66 32.84 0.52
N ALA A 212 3.97 32.93 1.82
CA ALA A 212 3.93 34.19 2.57
C ALA A 212 4.93 35.23 2.03
N ARG A 213 6.17 34.81 1.68
CA ARG A 213 7.17 35.69 1.05
C ARG A 213 6.73 36.19 -0.32
N LYS A 214 6.12 35.34 -1.15
CA LYS A 214 5.58 35.73 -2.46
C LYS A 214 4.46 36.76 -2.37
N GLN A 215 3.57 36.63 -1.37
CA GLN A 215 2.50 37.60 -1.13
C GLN A 215 3.04 38.98 -0.73
N HIS A 216 4.10 39.02 0.09
CA HIS A 216 4.78 40.27 0.43
C HIS A 216 5.48 40.91 -0.79
N GLN A 217 6.06 40.10 -1.67
CA GLN A 217 6.79 40.59 -2.85
C GLN A 217 5.85 41.16 -3.95
N SER A 218 4.60 40.67 -4.04
CA SER A 218 3.59 41.23 -4.95
C SER A 218 2.96 42.55 -4.50
N GLN A 219 3.18 43.00 -3.26
CA GLN A 219 2.71 44.31 -2.78
C GLN A 219 3.80 45.41 -2.82
N GLY A 220 5.06 45.06 -3.10
CA GLY A 220 6.20 46.00 -3.06
C GLY A 220 6.62 46.62 -4.40
N GLY A 221 5.84 46.47 -5.47
CA GLY A 221 6.23 46.88 -6.82
C GLY A 221 5.09 47.44 -7.66
N ALA A 222 4.47 48.54 -7.23
CA ALA A 222 3.60 49.36 -8.08
C ALA A 222 3.66 50.83 -7.64
N GLN A 223 4.69 51.55 -8.10
CA GLN A 223 4.63 53.01 -8.25
C GLN A 223 4.30 53.32 -9.72
N GLY A 224 3.18 54.05 -9.93
CA GLY A 224 2.69 54.57 -11.21
C GLY A 224 1.83 53.56 -11.98
N ILE A 225 0.57 53.81 -12.36
CA ILE A 225 -0.05 55.03 -12.87
C ILE A 225 -1.52 55.09 -12.39
N LYS A 226 -1.98 56.31 -12.08
CA LYS A 226 -3.36 56.64 -11.68
C LYS A 226 -4.36 56.30 -12.81
N SER A 227 -5.40 55.54 -12.49
CA SER A 227 -6.64 55.49 -13.27
C SER A 227 -7.84 55.54 -12.31
N GLU A 228 -8.79 56.40 -12.65
CA GLU A 228 -9.98 56.85 -11.90
C GLU A 228 -10.93 55.74 -11.38
N PRO A 229 -11.75 56.02 -10.34
CA PRO A 229 -12.71 55.07 -9.76
C PRO A 229 -14.09 55.14 -10.42
N GLY A 230 -14.59 54.01 -10.94
CA GLY A 230 -16.00 53.80 -11.28
C GLY A 230 -16.74 53.05 -10.17
N PRO A 231 -18.02 53.36 -9.84
CA PRO A 231 -18.66 52.90 -8.62
C PRO A 231 -19.36 51.54 -8.76
N SER A 232 -19.27 50.78 -7.66
CA SER A 232 -20.32 49.90 -7.12
C SER A 232 -20.77 48.68 -7.93
N GLY A 233 -20.16 47.54 -7.61
CA GLY A 233 -20.77 46.21 -7.71
C GLY A 233 -20.45 45.40 -6.45
N LEU A 234 -21.42 45.29 -5.54
CA LEU A 234 -21.35 44.44 -4.35
C LEU A 234 -21.40 42.97 -4.79
N GLY A 235 -20.33 42.21 -4.55
CA GLY A 235 -20.29 40.78 -4.92
C GLY A 235 -19.04 40.05 -4.43
N MET A 236 -19.06 39.65 -3.16
CA MET A 236 -18.37 38.49 -2.57
C MET A 236 -16.99 38.12 -3.16
N ALA A 237 -15.92 38.71 -2.61
CA ALA A 237 -14.56 38.24 -2.85
C ALA A 237 -14.33 36.89 -2.15
N LEU A 238 -14.67 35.80 -2.85
CA LEU A 238 -14.08 34.49 -2.57
C LEU A 238 -12.58 34.64 -2.77
N THR A 239 -11.82 34.57 -1.68
CA THR A 239 -10.36 34.53 -1.67
C THR A 239 -9.90 33.18 -2.21
N SER A 240 -10.10 32.96 -3.51
CA SER A 240 -9.43 31.91 -4.25
C SER A 240 -7.95 32.29 -4.32
N LYS A 241 -7.19 31.86 -3.31
CA LYS A 241 -5.74 31.70 -3.42
C LYS A 241 -5.52 30.69 -4.55
N GLN A 242 -5.44 31.16 -5.78
CA GLN A 242 -4.90 30.40 -6.89
C GLN A 242 -3.43 30.14 -6.55
N SER A 243 -3.17 29.03 -5.86
CA SER A 243 -1.82 28.50 -5.74
C SER A 243 -1.34 28.28 -7.17
N SER A 244 -0.26 28.96 -7.56
CA SER A 244 0.40 28.68 -8.83
C SER A 244 0.69 27.18 -8.83
N GLY A 245 0.01 26.40 -9.69
CA GLY A 245 -0.03 24.93 -9.72
C GLY A 245 1.31 24.24 -10.03
N LYS A 246 2.43 24.85 -9.66
CA LYS A 246 3.81 24.47 -9.91
C LYS A 246 4.45 23.72 -8.73
N CYS A 247 3.67 23.29 -7.73
CA CYS A 247 4.21 22.47 -6.65
C CYS A 247 4.16 20.98 -7.02
N TYR A 248 5.07 20.17 -6.47
CA TYR A 248 5.11 18.73 -6.71
C TYR A 248 3.77 18.05 -6.40
N GLY A 249 3.04 18.50 -5.38
CA GLY A 249 1.70 17.99 -5.06
C GLY A 249 0.67 18.24 -6.17
N CYS A 250 0.65 19.45 -6.74
CA CYS A 250 -0.23 19.77 -7.88
C CYS A 250 0.20 19.02 -9.14
N ALA A 251 1.50 18.90 -9.40
CA ALA A 251 2.02 18.14 -10.55
C ALA A 251 1.70 16.64 -10.42
N SER A 252 1.94 16.05 -9.23
CA SER A 252 1.61 14.66 -8.93
C SER A 252 0.11 14.40 -9.03
N ALA A 253 -0.73 15.27 -8.47
CA ALA A 253 -2.18 15.16 -8.58
C ALA A 253 -2.66 15.32 -10.02
N ALA A 254 -2.08 16.25 -10.79
CA ALA A 254 -2.38 16.39 -12.21
C ALA A 254 -2.04 15.11 -12.99
N VAL A 255 -0.88 14.50 -12.74
CA VAL A 255 -0.51 13.20 -13.35
C VAL A 255 -1.49 12.10 -12.96
N GLU A 256 -1.88 11.99 -11.69
CA GLU A 256 -2.90 11.01 -11.24
C GLU A 256 -4.26 11.23 -11.94
N HIS A 257 -4.69 12.49 -12.08
CA HIS A 257 -5.91 12.82 -12.80
C HIS A 257 -5.80 12.51 -14.31
N CYS A 258 -4.67 12.80 -14.95
CA CYS A 258 -4.40 12.43 -16.34
C CYS A 258 -4.47 10.92 -16.55
N ILE A 259 -3.83 10.12 -15.67
CA ILE A 259 -3.89 8.65 -15.74
C ILE A 259 -5.32 8.15 -15.53
N THR A 260 -6.06 8.75 -14.59
CA THR A 260 -7.46 8.41 -14.34
C THR A 260 -8.33 8.70 -15.56
N LEU A 261 -8.13 9.84 -16.22
CA LEU A 261 -8.81 10.19 -17.46
C LEU A 261 -8.48 9.22 -18.60
N LEU A 262 -7.19 8.90 -18.78
CA LEU A 262 -6.76 7.92 -19.79
C LEU A 262 -7.39 6.53 -19.56
N ARG A 263 -7.52 6.09 -18.30
CA ARG A 263 -8.22 4.84 -17.96
C ARG A 263 -9.70 4.88 -18.31
N ALA A 264 -10.37 6.01 -18.03
CA ALA A 264 -11.77 6.20 -18.40
C ALA A 264 -11.94 6.14 -19.93
N LEU A 265 -11.09 6.83 -20.68
CA LEU A 265 -11.09 6.80 -22.14
C LEU A 265 -10.80 5.40 -22.70
N ALA A 266 -9.81 4.69 -22.15
CA ALA A 266 -9.43 3.33 -22.57
C ALA A 266 -10.53 2.28 -22.37
N THR A 267 -11.52 2.56 -21.50
CA THR A 267 -12.69 1.68 -21.30
C THR A 267 -13.55 1.61 -22.57
N SER A 268 -13.60 2.69 -23.35
CA SER A 268 -14.31 2.77 -24.61
C SER A 268 -13.43 2.30 -25.79
N ALA A 269 -13.93 1.36 -26.59
CA ALA A 269 -13.21 0.79 -27.73
C ALA A 269 -12.74 1.81 -28.80
N PRO A 270 -13.54 2.79 -29.26
CA PRO A 270 -13.09 3.77 -30.25
C PRO A 270 -11.95 4.66 -29.74
N TYR A 271 -12.06 5.17 -28.50
CA TYR A 271 -11.01 6.00 -27.91
C TYR A 271 -9.75 5.19 -27.62
N ARG A 272 -9.88 3.93 -27.20
CA ARG A 272 -8.74 3.03 -27.05
C ARG A 272 -7.94 2.88 -28.34
N ARG A 273 -8.61 2.69 -29.48
CA ARG A 273 -7.94 2.59 -30.80
C ARG A 273 -7.23 3.89 -31.18
N LEU A 274 -7.86 5.05 -30.94
CA LEU A 274 -7.24 6.36 -31.19
C LEU A 274 -5.99 6.58 -30.31
N LEU A 275 -6.08 6.29 -29.01
CA LEU A 275 -4.95 6.41 -28.09
C LEU A 275 -3.78 5.50 -28.50
N CYS A 276 -4.05 4.28 -28.97
CA CYS A 276 -3.00 3.41 -29.50
C CYS A 276 -2.40 3.93 -30.81
N ALA A 277 -3.21 4.51 -31.71
CA ALA A 277 -2.75 5.06 -32.98
C ALA A 277 -1.81 6.27 -32.78
N GLU A 278 -2.04 7.07 -31.74
CA GLU A 278 -1.17 8.19 -31.35
C GLU A 278 0.12 7.74 -30.63
N GLY A 279 0.39 6.44 -30.51
CA GLY A 279 1.66 5.94 -29.93
C GLY A 279 1.75 5.96 -28.41
N LEU A 280 0.63 6.10 -27.69
CA LEU A 280 0.60 6.21 -26.22
C LEU A 280 1.26 5.01 -25.51
N ILE A 281 1.20 3.81 -26.10
CA ILE A 281 1.81 2.59 -25.55
C ILE A 281 3.33 2.76 -25.41
N GLY A 282 3.98 3.28 -26.46
CA GLY A 282 5.41 3.59 -26.46
C GLY A 282 5.78 4.56 -25.34
N GLU A 283 5.12 5.71 -25.27
CA GLU A 283 5.41 6.74 -24.27
C GLU A 283 5.25 6.24 -22.82
N LEU A 284 4.21 5.43 -22.56
CA LEU A 284 3.96 4.86 -21.24
C LEU A 284 5.02 3.84 -20.84
N VAL A 285 5.43 2.97 -21.77
CA VAL A 285 6.51 2.00 -21.54
C VAL A 285 7.85 2.72 -21.35
N GLU A 286 8.08 3.78 -22.13
CA GLU A 286 9.36 4.46 -22.13
C GLU A 286 9.63 5.28 -20.88
N HIS A 287 8.66 6.10 -20.49
CA HIS A 287 8.86 7.10 -19.45
C HIS A 287 8.25 6.72 -18.10
N ASN A 288 7.25 5.83 -18.07
CA ASN A 288 6.39 5.68 -16.90
C ASN A 288 6.42 4.29 -16.25
N LEU A 289 6.96 3.26 -16.93
CA LEU A 289 6.93 1.87 -16.44
C LEU A 289 7.67 1.69 -15.10
N ARG A 290 8.77 2.41 -14.87
CA ARG A 290 9.63 2.26 -13.68
C ARG A 290 9.13 3.04 -12.45
N GLN A 291 8.64 4.26 -12.65
CA GLN A 291 8.24 5.16 -11.54
C GLN A 291 6.72 5.10 -11.26
N GLY A 292 5.91 4.71 -12.25
CA GLY A 292 4.44 4.70 -12.19
C GLY A 292 3.80 3.31 -12.32
N TRP A 293 4.58 2.23 -12.17
CA TRP A 293 4.20 0.83 -12.41
C TRP A 293 2.77 0.46 -12.02
N ALA A 294 2.38 0.73 -10.76
CA ALA A 294 1.09 0.31 -10.22
C ALA A 294 -0.10 0.88 -11.00
N GLN A 295 0.04 2.13 -11.47
CA GLN A 295 -1.04 2.79 -12.21
C GLN A 295 -0.96 2.53 -13.72
N VAL A 296 0.26 2.55 -14.26
CA VAL A 296 0.55 2.43 -15.69
C VAL A 296 0.36 1.01 -16.20
N GLY A 297 0.76 -0.01 -15.43
CA GLY A 297 0.62 -1.41 -15.84
C GLY A 297 -0.85 -1.79 -16.11
N HIS A 298 -1.76 -1.36 -15.23
CA HIS A 298 -3.20 -1.58 -15.44
C HIS A 298 -3.76 -0.82 -16.65
N LEU A 299 -3.26 0.39 -16.92
CA LEU A 299 -3.67 1.17 -18.08
C LEU A 299 -3.18 0.51 -19.38
N LEU A 300 -1.94 0.04 -19.43
CA LEU A 300 -1.38 -0.68 -20.57
C LEU A 300 -2.19 -1.94 -20.90
N CYS A 301 -2.55 -2.74 -19.89
CA CYS A 301 -3.43 -3.90 -20.09
C CYS A 301 -4.84 -3.52 -20.58
N LEU A 302 -5.37 -2.36 -20.18
CA LEU A 302 -6.65 -1.86 -20.69
C LEU A 302 -6.54 -1.39 -22.13
N LEU A 303 -5.43 -0.74 -22.52
CA LEU A 303 -5.17 -0.23 -23.87
C LEU A 303 -4.98 -1.35 -24.90
N THR A 304 -4.39 -2.48 -24.49
CA THR A 304 -4.18 -3.64 -25.37
C THR A 304 -5.35 -4.63 -25.39
N ARG A 305 -6.45 -4.35 -24.67
CA ARG A 305 -7.62 -5.23 -24.62
C ARG A 305 -8.33 -5.31 -25.97
N ASP A 306 -8.53 -6.54 -26.46
CA ASP A 306 -9.16 -6.88 -27.74
C ASP A 306 -8.49 -6.20 -28.96
N ASN A 307 -7.19 -5.91 -28.87
CA ASN A 307 -6.44 -5.26 -29.94
C ASN A 307 -5.10 -6.00 -30.17
N PRO A 308 -5.04 -6.88 -31.20
CA PRO A 308 -3.84 -7.66 -31.47
C PRO A 308 -2.66 -6.80 -31.90
N ALA A 309 -2.88 -5.76 -32.72
CA ALA A 309 -1.80 -4.87 -33.17
C ALA A 309 -1.15 -4.11 -32.01
N ALA A 310 -1.96 -3.56 -31.11
CA ALA A 310 -1.48 -2.89 -29.90
C ALA A 310 -0.81 -3.86 -28.91
N THR A 311 -1.29 -5.11 -28.86
CA THR A 311 -0.67 -6.18 -28.06
C THR A 311 0.71 -6.50 -28.62
N ASP A 312 0.86 -6.68 -29.92
CA ASP A 312 2.15 -6.98 -30.55
C ASP A 312 3.13 -5.82 -30.38
N ASP A 313 2.68 -4.56 -30.50
CA ASP A 313 3.50 -3.36 -30.26
C ASP A 313 4.04 -3.32 -28.83
N LEU A 314 3.15 -3.48 -27.82
CA LEU A 314 3.56 -3.53 -26.42
C LEU A 314 4.59 -4.64 -26.17
N HIS A 315 4.35 -5.85 -26.66
CA HIS A 315 5.26 -6.97 -26.41
C HIS A 315 6.58 -6.84 -27.15
N SER A 316 6.59 -6.21 -28.33
CA SER A 316 7.84 -5.93 -29.07
C SER A 316 8.73 -4.97 -28.28
N LEU A 317 8.16 -3.87 -27.76
CA LEU A 317 8.88 -2.93 -26.90
C LEU A 317 9.43 -3.58 -25.62
N LEU A 318 8.67 -4.48 -24.99
CA LEU A 318 9.13 -5.23 -23.81
C LEU A 318 10.27 -6.20 -24.16
N MET A 319 10.13 -6.95 -25.26
CA MET A 319 11.14 -7.90 -25.71
C MET A 319 12.44 -7.22 -26.12
N ASP A 320 12.39 -6.06 -26.78
CA ASP A 320 13.57 -5.29 -27.15
C ASP A 320 14.30 -4.80 -25.91
N ARG A 321 13.57 -4.30 -24.89
CA ARG A 321 14.16 -3.87 -23.62
C ARG A 321 14.83 -5.00 -22.86
N ILE A 322 14.18 -6.15 -22.79
CA ILE A 322 14.74 -7.33 -22.14
C ILE A 322 15.97 -7.82 -22.90
N SER A 323 15.91 -7.90 -24.24
CA SER A 323 17.04 -8.28 -25.08
C SER A 323 18.23 -7.34 -24.90
N LEU A 324 17.99 -6.03 -24.87
CA LEU A 324 19.03 -5.02 -24.60
C LEU A 324 19.60 -5.14 -23.18
N ALA A 325 18.78 -5.46 -22.18
CA ALA A 325 19.25 -5.69 -20.82
C ALA A 325 20.12 -6.95 -20.73
N LEU A 326 19.71 -8.03 -21.41
CA LEU A 326 20.49 -9.28 -21.50
C LEU A 326 21.81 -9.06 -22.23
N LEU A 327 21.80 -8.34 -23.37
CA LEU A 327 23.01 -8.04 -24.14
C LEU A 327 24.05 -7.29 -23.29
N ARG A 328 23.58 -6.29 -22.50
CA ARG A 328 24.43 -5.52 -21.58
C ARG A 328 25.00 -6.34 -20.42
N CYS A 329 24.41 -7.48 -20.07
CA CYS A 329 24.95 -8.39 -19.05
C CYS A 329 25.95 -9.40 -19.62
N THR A 330 25.93 -9.65 -20.92
CA THR A 330 26.81 -10.64 -21.60
C THR A 330 28.16 -10.07 -22.04
N SER A 331 28.43 -8.77 -21.84
CA SER A 331 29.65 -8.09 -22.31
C SER A 331 30.94 -8.45 -21.54
N GLY A 332 30.99 -9.58 -20.85
CA GLY A 332 32.18 -10.10 -20.16
C GLY A 332 32.97 -11.16 -20.95
N ALA A 333 32.33 -11.95 -21.83
CA ALA A 333 32.97 -12.91 -22.73
C ALA A 333 31.87 -13.57 -23.57
N GLY A 334 31.89 -13.40 -24.89
CA GLY A 334 30.95 -14.09 -25.79
C GLY A 334 30.06 -13.19 -26.64
N ALA A 335 30.59 -12.08 -27.16
CA ALA A 335 29.94 -11.35 -28.26
C ALA A 335 30.17 -12.08 -29.59
N SER A 336 29.54 -13.24 -29.79
CA SER A 336 29.52 -13.92 -31.09
C SER A 336 28.38 -14.93 -31.20
N PHE A 337 27.13 -14.48 -31.10
CA PHE A 337 25.99 -15.29 -31.58
C PHE A 337 24.74 -14.48 -31.94
N LEU A 338 24.46 -13.34 -31.30
CA LEU A 338 23.23 -12.56 -31.55
C LEU A 338 23.40 -11.39 -32.53
N GLN A 339 24.39 -11.42 -33.43
CA GLN A 339 24.65 -10.29 -34.35
C GLN A 339 23.85 -10.34 -35.66
N GLN A 340 23.08 -11.41 -35.96
CA GLN A 340 22.57 -11.58 -37.33
C GLN A 340 21.09 -11.24 -37.57
N GLU A 341 20.36 -10.60 -36.65
CA GLU A 341 18.96 -10.22 -36.98
C GLU A 341 18.49 -8.82 -36.55
N ILE A 342 19.31 -7.97 -35.92
CA ILE A 342 18.82 -6.65 -35.44
C ILE A 342 19.87 -5.53 -35.62
N THR A 343 20.46 -5.43 -36.81
CA THR A 343 21.23 -4.23 -37.18
C THR A 343 20.86 -3.76 -38.57
N GLY A 344 19.84 -2.92 -38.62
CA GLY A 344 19.44 -2.22 -39.82
C GLY A 344 18.49 -1.08 -39.50
N THR A 345 18.96 -0.11 -38.69
CA THR A 345 18.60 1.33 -38.69
C THR A 345 18.73 1.91 -37.28
N LEU A 346 19.81 2.67 -37.00
CA LEU A 346 19.79 3.85 -36.12
C LEU A 346 21.17 4.53 -36.12
N PRO A 347 21.27 5.78 -36.63
CA PRO A 347 22.44 6.63 -36.45
C PRO A 347 22.26 7.51 -35.20
N GLY A 348 23.27 7.58 -34.34
CA GLY A 348 23.31 8.54 -33.24
C GLY A 348 24.06 8.01 -32.02
N GLY A 349 25.32 8.40 -31.90
CA GLY A 349 26.16 8.02 -30.77
C GLY A 349 25.63 8.57 -29.45
N LEU A 350 25.42 7.68 -28.48
CA LEU A 350 25.25 8.06 -27.08
C LEU A 350 26.34 7.39 -26.25
N GLN A 351 27.09 8.23 -25.54
CA GLN A 351 28.24 7.87 -24.72
C GLN A 351 27.87 6.83 -23.66
N THR A 352 28.71 5.80 -23.57
CA THR A 352 28.73 4.78 -22.53
C THR A 352 29.20 5.38 -21.21
N VAL A 353 28.26 5.70 -20.31
CA VAL A 353 28.58 5.92 -18.89
C VAL A 353 28.48 4.58 -18.18
N GLY A 354 29.61 4.11 -17.67
CA GLY A 354 29.76 2.83 -16.99
C GLY A 354 28.97 2.76 -15.68
N GLY A 355 28.11 1.75 -15.61
CA GLY A 355 27.51 1.20 -14.41
C GLY A 355 26.90 -0.13 -14.82
N SER A 356 27.38 -1.25 -14.26
CA SER A 356 26.76 -2.56 -14.49
C SER A 356 25.27 -2.46 -14.15
N PRO A 357 24.32 -2.66 -15.09
CA PRO A 357 22.92 -2.58 -14.77
C PRO A 357 22.53 -3.82 -13.95
N ASP A 358 21.95 -3.59 -12.78
CA ASP A 358 21.26 -4.62 -12.00
C ASP A 358 20.14 -5.23 -12.87
N LEU A 359 20.44 -6.34 -13.55
CA LEU A 359 19.52 -7.05 -14.45
C LEU A 359 18.14 -7.26 -13.80
N PRO A 360 18.04 -7.72 -12.53
CA PRO A 360 16.79 -7.77 -11.79
C PRO A 360 15.99 -6.45 -11.84
N ALA A 361 16.61 -5.30 -11.57
CA ALA A 361 15.94 -4.00 -11.64
C ALA A 361 15.61 -3.58 -13.08
N ALA A 362 16.39 -4.04 -14.05
CA ALA A 362 16.19 -3.73 -15.47
C ALA A 362 14.97 -4.44 -16.06
N VAL A 363 14.67 -5.68 -15.66
CA VAL A 363 13.60 -6.52 -16.28
C VAL A 363 12.37 -6.75 -15.40
N ARG A 364 12.41 -6.39 -14.11
CA ARG A 364 11.33 -6.69 -13.14
C ARG A 364 9.96 -6.19 -13.60
N HIS A 365 9.87 -4.97 -14.11
CA HIS A 365 8.60 -4.35 -14.47
C HIS A 365 8.06 -4.94 -15.77
N GLU A 366 8.95 -5.24 -16.71
CA GLU A 366 8.66 -5.85 -17.99
C GLU A 366 8.07 -7.26 -17.77
N VAL A 367 8.72 -8.10 -16.96
CA VAL A 367 8.25 -9.44 -16.59
C VAL A 367 6.94 -9.38 -15.80
N ALA A 368 6.80 -8.43 -14.88
CA ALA A 368 5.55 -8.23 -14.16
C ALA A 368 4.40 -7.78 -15.08
N LEU A 369 4.66 -7.10 -16.19
CA LEU A 369 3.63 -6.64 -17.14
C LEU A 369 3.07 -7.78 -17.96
N MET A 370 3.95 -8.67 -18.40
CA MET A 370 3.52 -9.89 -19.07
C MET A 370 2.63 -10.74 -18.15
N ALA A 371 3.01 -10.87 -16.87
CA ALA A 371 2.17 -11.55 -15.88
C ALA A 371 0.80 -10.88 -15.70
N LEU A 372 0.76 -9.56 -15.56
CA LEU A 372 -0.47 -8.79 -15.40
C LEU A 372 -1.36 -8.85 -16.64
N SER A 373 -0.75 -8.83 -17.83
CA SER A 373 -1.45 -8.88 -19.12
C SER A 373 -2.11 -10.24 -19.35
N LEU A 374 -1.50 -11.34 -18.88
CA LEU A 374 -2.07 -12.68 -18.98
C LEU A 374 -3.26 -12.93 -18.05
N GLN A 375 -3.40 -12.15 -16.97
CA GLN A 375 -4.57 -12.23 -16.08
C GLN A 375 -5.82 -11.58 -16.67
N LYS A 376 -5.71 -10.92 -17.84
CA LYS A 376 -6.86 -10.31 -18.51
C LYS A 376 -7.46 -11.30 -19.50
N GLU A 377 -8.72 -11.62 -19.29
CA GLU A 377 -9.54 -12.41 -20.22
C GLU A 377 -9.92 -11.53 -21.41
N ASP A 378 -9.27 -11.74 -22.55
CA ASP A 378 -9.60 -11.09 -23.83
C ASP A 378 -9.17 -11.93 -25.03
N SER A 379 -9.51 -11.49 -26.24
CA SER A 379 -9.19 -12.21 -27.49
C SER A 379 -7.69 -12.34 -27.78
N CYS A 380 -6.82 -11.65 -27.04
CA CYS A 380 -5.37 -11.59 -27.25
C CYS A 380 -4.60 -12.53 -26.30
N TRP A 381 -5.28 -13.39 -25.54
CA TRP A 381 -4.66 -14.30 -24.57
C TRP A 381 -3.59 -15.21 -25.19
N GLU A 382 -3.81 -15.73 -26.40
CA GLU A 382 -2.85 -16.61 -27.07
C GLU A 382 -1.55 -15.87 -27.45
N GLN A 383 -1.68 -14.63 -27.97
CA GLN A 383 -0.52 -13.79 -28.30
C GLN A 383 0.30 -13.51 -27.04
N ARG A 384 -0.35 -13.12 -25.94
CA ARG A 384 0.30 -12.86 -24.65
C ARG A 384 1.03 -14.08 -24.11
N LEU A 385 0.42 -15.26 -24.23
CA LEU A 385 1.03 -16.52 -23.80
C LEU A 385 2.24 -16.86 -24.66
N ARG A 386 2.15 -16.64 -25.98
CA ARG A 386 3.26 -16.86 -26.92
C ARG A 386 4.48 -16.02 -26.55
N TYR A 387 4.31 -14.76 -26.15
CA TYR A 387 5.43 -13.92 -25.72
C TYR A 387 6.08 -14.40 -24.42
N VAL A 388 5.29 -14.82 -23.43
CA VAL A 388 5.85 -15.41 -22.19
C VAL A 388 6.59 -16.71 -22.49
N MET A 389 6.07 -17.54 -23.38
CA MET A 389 6.76 -18.76 -23.81
C MET A 389 8.07 -18.44 -24.55
N LYS A 390 8.07 -17.46 -25.46
CA LYS A 390 9.29 -16.99 -26.14
C LYS A 390 10.34 -16.53 -25.14
N LEU A 391 9.94 -15.74 -24.14
CA LEU A 391 10.85 -15.26 -23.11
C LEU A 391 11.37 -16.38 -22.19
N PHE A 392 10.53 -17.35 -21.86
CA PHE A 392 10.93 -18.54 -21.12
C PHE A 392 11.99 -19.35 -21.87
N LEU A 393 11.78 -19.61 -23.17
CA LEU A 393 12.76 -20.29 -24.02
C LEU A 393 14.06 -19.51 -24.14
N LEU A 394 13.98 -18.18 -24.26
CA LEU A 394 15.16 -17.30 -24.24
C LEU A 394 15.93 -17.42 -22.90
N GLY A 395 15.21 -17.47 -21.78
CA GLY A 395 15.78 -17.63 -20.45
C GLY A 395 16.44 -18.99 -20.23
N ILE A 396 15.86 -20.09 -20.71
CA ILE A 396 16.44 -21.44 -20.62
C ILE A 396 17.76 -21.53 -21.38
N ASN A 397 17.84 -20.89 -22.55
CA ASN A 397 19.05 -20.90 -23.38
C ASN A 397 20.20 -20.09 -22.77
N SER A 398 19.96 -19.35 -21.69
CA SER A 398 20.98 -18.59 -20.98
C SER A 398 21.65 -19.42 -19.89
N GLN A 399 22.99 -19.38 -19.82
CA GLN A 399 23.77 -20.08 -18.79
C GLN A 399 23.92 -19.27 -17.48
N SER A 400 23.26 -18.11 -17.38
CA SER A 400 23.44 -17.19 -16.25
C SER A 400 22.44 -17.47 -15.13
N PRO A 401 22.89 -17.69 -13.87
CA PRO A 401 22.00 -17.92 -12.74
C PRO A 401 21.10 -16.71 -12.44
N VAL A 402 21.57 -15.49 -12.73
CA VAL A 402 20.78 -14.25 -12.55
C VAL A 402 19.61 -14.20 -13.53
N VAL A 403 19.82 -14.64 -14.78
CA VAL A 403 18.74 -14.73 -15.77
C VAL A 403 17.74 -15.81 -15.38
N MET A 404 18.21 -16.92 -14.83
CA MET A 404 17.34 -17.98 -14.31
C MET A 404 16.42 -17.47 -13.21
N GLU A 405 16.94 -16.68 -12.26
CA GLU A 405 16.16 -16.12 -11.15
C GLU A 405 15.21 -15.00 -11.58
N CYS A 406 15.64 -14.13 -12.51
CA CYS A 406 14.90 -12.91 -12.87
C CYS A 406 13.96 -13.06 -14.07
N ILE A 407 14.18 -14.06 -14.92
CA ILE A 407 13.41 -14.29 -16.14
C ILE A 407 12.80 -15.69 -16.14
N THR A 408 13.63 -16.73 -16.09
CA THR A 408 13.17 -18.13 -16.29
C THR A 408 12.20 -18.57 -15.21
N LEU A 409 12.52 -18.39 -13.93
CA LEU A 409 11.68 -18.79 -12.80
C LEU A 409 10.36 -17.98 -12.75
N PRO A 410 10.35 -16.64 -12.91
CA PRO A 410 9.11 -15.87 -13.04
C PRO A 410 8.25 -16.32 -14.21
N CYS A 411 8.83 -16.54 -15.41
CA CYS A 411 8.06 -17.02 -16.56
C CYS A 411 7.47 -18.41 -16.31
N LEU A 412 8.22 -19.32 -15.66
CA LEU A 412 7.71 -20.63 -15.28
C LEU A 412 6.53 -20.54 -14.29
N LYS A 413 6.62 -19.66 -13.29
CA LYS A 413 5.51 -19.40 -12.35
C LYS A 413 4.27 -18.85 -13.06
N ILE A 414 4.47 -17.97 -14.04
CA ILE A 414 3.38 -17.43 -14.86
C ILE A 414 2.74 -18.56 -15.67
N LEU A 415 3.53 -19.39 -16.37
CA LEU A 415 3.02 -20.52 -17.15
C LEU A 415 2.28 -21.54 -16.28
N GLN A 416 2.81 -21.87 -15.10
CA GLN A 416 2.16 -22.76 -14.13
C GLN A 416 0.82 -22.19 -13.64
N SER A 417 0.70 -20.87 -13.50
CA SER A 417 -0.56 -20.24 -13.08
C SER A 417 -1.68 -20.36 -14.13
N VAL A 418 -1.30 -20.46 -15.41
CA VAL A 418 -2.22 -20.63 -16.55
C VAL A 418 -2.57 -22.10 -16.76
N ILE A 419 -1.57 -22.98 -16.64
CA ILE A 419 -1.73 -24.44 -16.76
C ILE A 419 -2.15 -25.01 -15.40
N LYS A 420 -3.37 -24.74 -14.96
CA LYS A 420 -3.96 -25.47 -13.83
C LYS A 420 -4.50 -26.80 -14.36
N PRO A 421 -3.88 -27.95 -14.07
CA PRO A 421 -4.52 -29.23 -14.36
C PRO A 421 -5.83 -29.29 -13.57
N LEU A 422 -6.89 -29.81 -14.21
CA LEU A 422 -8.16 -30.10 -13.53
C LEU A 422 -7.84 -30.97 -12.29
N PRO A 423 -8.40 -30.66 -11.11
CA PRO A 423 -8.28 -31.56 -9.98
C PRO A 423 -8.88 -32.91 -10.40
N VAL A 424 -8.02 -33.95 -10.37
CA VAL A 424 -8.41 -35.35 -10.64
C VAL A 424 -9.28 -35.86 -9.51
#